data_AF-A0A0D2AYA6-F1
#
_entry.id   AF-A0A0D2AYA6-F1
#
_cell.length_a   1.000
_cell.length_b   1.000
_cell.length_c   1.000
_cell.angle_alpha   90.00
_cell.angle_beta   90.00
_cell.angle_gamma   90.00
#
_symmetry.space_group_name_H-M   'P 1'
#
loop_
_entity.id
_entity.type
_entity.pdbx_description
1 polymer ?
#
loop_
_entity_poly.entity_id
_entity_poly.type
_entity_poly.pdbx_seq_one_letter_code
_entity_poly.pdbx_strand_id
1 'polypeptide(L)'
;MLSSQPPLLESDSDEEHALLHVHDLPQLYQKPSSAALLQALSLLSFEPPSFSAQNVDGRHKVEEQGVPGYLTSVVSSSLGWIEDEDAKDSIWTAASARLSERAGRNAMPAMTRTFVINDQLSISLHEPSLTEDNLGLKTWTSSLLLAQRLAECRQYIREDCTRALELGSGTGLVGIAAACIWHTHVLLTDLPEIVPNLQQNLSQNQELISRLHGTVKARSLDWNDETDLPAHESEKYMVILAADPIYSPEHPRLLVATVRRWISWDQYARFIVELPLRERYEGERNDLRAHLRENGFGLVVEDTDTGYDDWQSRDGGLAEVKCWWSIWKPLVDL
;
A
#
# COMPACT_ATOMS: atom_id res chain seq x y z
N MET A 1 32.72 34.59 -45.02
CA MET A 1 32.00 33.31 -44.87
C MET A 1 30.75 33.59 -44.04
N LEU A 2 29.61 33.72 -44.71
CA LEU A 2 28.30 33.88 -44.08
C LEU A 2 27.74 32.47 -43.91
N SER A 3 27.63 31.98 -42.66
CA SER A 3 26.96 30.70 -42.37
C SER A 3 25.50 30.95 -42.03
N SER A 4 24.64 30.55 -42.95
CA SER A 4 23.19 30.41 -42.82
C SER A 4 22.83 29.39 -41.73
N GLN A 5 22.11 29.83 -40.70
CA GLN A 5 21.35 28.94 -39.81
C GLN A 5 20.06 28.49 -40.52
N PRO A 6 19.69 27.20 -40.49
CA PRO A 6 18.36 26.77 -40.91
C PRO A 6 17.31 27.10 -39.82
N PRO A 7 16.04 27.32 -40.18
CA PRO A 7 15.00 27.65 -39.21
C PRO A 7 14.68 26.44 -38.33
N LEU A 8 14.46 26.73 -37.04
CA LEU A 8 13.88 25.80 -36.08
C LEU A 8 12.51 25.35 -36.58
N LEU A 9 12.33 24.04 -36.76
CA LEU A 9 11.03 23.41 -36.88
C LEU A 9 10.30 23.58 -35.54
N GLU A 10 9.30 24.45 -35.51
CA GLU A 10 8.26 24.38 -34.49
C GLU A 10 7.54 23.04 -34.68
N SER A 11 7.70 22.14 -33.71
CA SER A 11 6.87 20.95 -33.62
C SER A 11 5.52 21.35 -33.04
N ASP A 12 4.55 21.57 -33.92
CA ASP A 12 3.13 21.44 -33.60
C ASP A 12 2.87 20.02 -33.08
N SER A 13 2.56 19.89 -31.79
CA SER A 13 1.49 19.02 -31.26
C SER A 13 1.47 19.03 -29.73
N ASP A 14 1.16 20.18 -29.13
CA ASP A 14 0.51 20.18 -27.81
C ASP A 14 -0.98 19.91 -28.04
N GLU A 15 -1.36 18.64 -28.27
CA GLU A 15 -2.75 18.22 -28.08
C GLU A 15 -3.02 18.15 -26.58
N GLU A 16 -3.41 19.28 -26.02
CA GLU A 16 -4.05 19.38 -24.71
C GLU A 16 -5.32 18.51 -24.76
N HIS A 17 -5.25 17.26 -24.24
CA HIS A 17 -6.40 16.37 -24.18
C HIS A 17 -7.47 16.98 -23.26
N ALA A 18 -8.43 17.69 -23.85
CA ALA A 18 -9.56 18.25 -23.13
C ALA A 18 -10.32 17.12 -22.39
N LEU A 19 -10.48 17.29 -21.07
CA LEU A 19 -11.27 16.41 -20.22
C LEU A 19 -12.73 16.42 -20.71
N LEU A 20 -13.33 15.24 -20.92
CA LEU A 20 -14.74 15.13 -21.30
C LEU A 20 -15.63 15.47 -20.10
N HIS A 21 -16.79 16.07 -20.33
CA HIS A 21 -17.82 16.18 -19.29
C HIS A 21 -18.71 14.92 -19.30
N VAL A 22 -19.35 14.59 -18.17
CA VAL A 22 -20.30 13.45 -18.11
C VAL A 22 -21.47 13.57 -19.10
N HIS A 23 -21.74 14.78 -19.59
CA HIS A 23 -22.77 15.07 -20.60
C HIS A 23 -22.32 14.73 -22.03
N ASP A 24 -21.02 14.57 -22.26
CA ASP A 24 -20.46 14.13 -23.54
C ASP A 24 -20.55 12.61 -23.70
N LEU A 25 -20.87 11.88 -22.62
CA LEU A 25 -21.13 10.45 -22.66
C LEU A 25 -22.52 10.14 -23.26
N PRO A 26 -22.73 8.94 -23.82
CA PRO A 26 -24.03 8.51 -24.35
C PRO A 26 -25.12 8.57 -23.28
N GLN A 27 -26.17 9.33 -23.55
CA GLN A 27 -27.26 9.52 -22.60
C GLN A 27 -28.38 8.50 -22.83
N LEU A 28 -28.91 7.91 -21.76
CA LEU A 28 -29.89 6.80 -21.87
C LEU A 28 -31.15 7.16 -22.66
N TYR A 29 -31.60 8.43 -22.59
CA TYR A 29 -32.76 8.90 -23.36
C TYR A 29 -32.55 8.86 -24.88
N GLN A 30 -31.29 8.81 -25.35
CA GLN A 30 -30.92 8.68 -26.75
C GLN A 30 -30.94 7.23 -27.24
N LYS A 31 -31.17 6.26 -26.35
CA LYS A 31 -31.14 4.82 -26.64
C LYS A 31 -29.84 4.37 -27.33
N PRO A 32 -28.67 4.63 -26.73
CA PRO A 32 -27.37 4.29 -27.32
C PRO A 32 -27.19 2.77 -27.48
N SER A 33 -26.31 2.35 -28.39
CA SER A 33 -25.97 0.94 -28.56
C SER A 33 -25.25 0.39 -27.32
N SER A 34 -25.29 -0.93 -27.15
CA SER A 34 -24.54 -1.62 -26.09
C SER A 34 -23.05 -1.33 -26.16
N ALA A 35 -22.47 -1.32 -27.36
CA ALA A 35 -21.07 -0.98 -27.59
C ALA A 35 -20.72 0.45 -27.13
N ALA A 36 -21.59 1.43 -27.41
CA ALA A 36 -21.36 2.82 -27.00
C ALA A 36 -21.40 2.98 -25.47
N LEU A 37 -22.32 2.29 -24.79
CA LEU A 37 -22.38 2.29 -23.32
C LEU A 37 -21.15 1.62 -22.70
N LEU A 38 -20.73 0.46 -23.21
CA LEU A 38 -19.53 -0.23 -22.72
C LEU A 38 -18.26 0.61 -22.95
N GLN A 39 -18.16 1.32 -24.07
CA GLN A 39 -17.07 2.26 -24.33
C GLN A 39 -17.10 3.44 -23.35
N ALA A 40 -18.28 4.01 -23.07
CA ALA A 40 -18.40 5.06 -22.07
C ALA A 40 -17.99 4.57 -20.67
N LEU A 41 -18.41 3.37 -20.28
CA LEU A 41 -18.05 2.75 -19.00
C LEU A 41 -16.56 2.37 -18.90
N SER A 42 -15.88 2.12 -20.03
CA SER A 42 -14.43 1.93 -20.04
C SER A 42 -13.68 3.26 -19.90
N LEU A 43 -14.19 4.36 -20.46
CA LEU A 43 -13.65 5.71 -20.22
C LEU A 43 -13.78 6.14 -18.75
N LEU A 44 -14.82 5.65 -18.06
CA LEU A 44 -15.03 5.86 -16.64
C LEU A 44 -14.26 4.87 -15.74
N SER A 45 -13.50 3.94 -16.32
CA SER A 45 -12.71 2.97 -15.56
C SER A 45 -11.65 3.64 -14.71
N PHE A 46 -11.58 3.25 -13.45
CA PHE A 46 -10.45 3.56 -12.62
C PHE A 46 -9.37 2.50 -12.89
N GLU A 47 -8.23 2.89 -13.46
CA GLU A 47 -7.03 2.04 -13.35
C GLU A 47 -6.72 1.87 -11.86
N PRO A 48 -6.31 0.68 -11.39
CA PRO A 48 -6.01 0.49 -9.97
C PRO A 48 -5.03 1.58 -9.54
N PRO A 49 -5.33 2.35 -8.48
CA PRO A 49 -4.45 3.44 -8.05
C PRO A 49 -3.06 2.85 -7.80
N SER A 50 -2.08 3.32 -8.58
CA SER A 50 -0.67 3.08 -8.30
C SER A 50 -0.18 4.27 -7.48
N PHE A 51 0.43 4.01 -6.34
CA PHE A 51 1.07 4.99 -5.46
C PHE A 51 2.17 5.86 -6.13
N SER A 52 2.46 5.68 -7.42
CA SER A 52 3.43 6.48 -8.16
C SER A 52 2.81 7.78 -8.65
N ALA A 53 3.45 8.90 -8.31
CA ALA A 53 3.20 10.22 -8.89
C ALA A 53 3.56 10.31 -10.40
N GLN A 54 3.95 9.20 -11.04
CA GLN A 54 4.37 9.16 -12.45
C GLN A 54 3.24 8.77 -13.41
N ASN A 55 2.08 8.32 -12.92
CA ASN A 55 0.87 8.12 -13.71
C ASN A 55 -0.13 9.27 -13.50
N VAL A 56 0.34 10.51 -13.64
CA VAL A 56 -0.55 11.69 -13.63
C VAL A 56 -1.27 11.84 -14.97
N ASP A 57 -0.69 11.34 -16.07
CA ASP A 57 -1.24 11.49 -17.43
C ASP A 57 -2.37 10.50 -17.77
N GLY A 58 -2.65 9.52 -16.91
CA GLY A 58 -3.81 8.63 -17.04
C GLY A 58 -5.08 9.16 -16.36
N ARG A 59 -5.02 10.33 -15.71
CA ARG A 59 -6.06 10.81 -14.81
C ARG A 59 -7.29 11.27 -15.57
N HIS A 60 -8.36 10.49 -15.42
CA HIS A 60 -9.75 10.82 -15.74
C HIS A 60 -9.96 11.35 -17.16
N LYS A 61 -10.35 10.49 -18.12
CA LYS A 61 -10.82 11.00 -19.43
C LYS A 61 -12.11 11.82 -19.33
N VAL A 62 -12.80 11.76 -18.19
CA VAL A 62 -14.08 12.43 -17.91
C VAL A 62 -14.02 13.11 -16.55
N GLU A 63 -14.46 14.36 -16.43
CA GLU A 63 -14.62 15.07 -15.16
C GLU A 63 -15.53 14.31 -14.19
N GLU A 64 -15.13 14.17 -12.92
CA GLU A 64 -15.85 13.36 -11.92
C GLU A 64 -17.22 13.96 -11.52
N GLN A 65 -17.45 15.25 -11.78
CA GLN A 65 -18.71 15.89 -11.45
C GLN A 65 -19.88 15.26 -12.24
N GLY A 66 -20.82 14.66 -11.52
CA GLY A 66 -22.02 14.04 -12.10
C GLY A 66 -21.86 12.60 -12.57
N VAL A 67 -20.64 12.04 -12.57
CA VAL A 67 -20.37 10.63 -12.91
C VAL A 67 -21.13 9.63 -12.02
N PRO A 68 -21.19 9.78 -10.67
CA PRO A 68 -21.99 8.88 -9.83
C PRO A 68 -23.47 8.87 -10.19
N GLY A 69 -24.02 10.04 -10.57
CA GLY A 69 -25.40 10.17 -11.03
C GLY A 69 -25.63 9.46 -12.36
N TYR A 70 -24.71 9.61 -13.31
CA TYR A 70 -24.74 8.89 -14.58
C TYR A 70 -24.69 7.36 -14.37
N LEU A 71 -23.73 6.87 -13.59
CA LEU A 71 -23.59 5.43 -13.29
C LEU A 71 -24.84 4.87 -12.60
N THR A 72 -25.40 5.59 -11.61
CA THR A 72 -26.64 5.22 -10.94
C THR A 72 -27.81 5.15 -11.94
N SER A 73 -27.87 6.06 -12.92
CA SER A 73 -28.89 6.02 -13.97
C SER A 73 -28.75 4.78 -14.87
N VAL A 74 -27.53 4.35 -15.18
CA VAL A 74 -27.25 3.15 -15.99
C VAL A 74 -27.65 1.89 -15.22
N VAL A 75 -27.23 1.78 -13.95
CA VAL A 75 -27.56 0.63 -13.09
C VAL A 75 -29.07 0.52 -12.83
N SER A 76 -29.78 1.64 -12.72
CA SER A 76 -31.23 1.65 -12.47
C SER A 76 -32.08 1.51 -13.74
N SER A 77 -31.48 1.58 -14.94
CA SER A 77 -32.19 1.42 -16.20
C SER A 77 -32.44 -0.04 -16.55
N SER A 78 -33.63 -0.34 -17.06
CA SER A 78 -33.94 -1.67 -17.63
C SER A 78 -33.24 -1.93 -18.97
N LEU A 79 -32.64 -0.90 -19.58
CA LEU A 79 -32.00 -0.97 -20.90
C LEU A 79 -32.93 -1.59 -21.97
N GLY A 80 -34.24 -1.34 -21.88
CA GLY A 80 -35.26 -2.04 -22.69
C GLY A 80 -35.22 -1.82 -24.21
N TRP A 81 -34.27 -1.01 -24.71
CA TRP A 81 -34.00 -0.86 -26.15
C TRP A 81 -32.86 -1.77 -26.65
N ILE A 82 -32.17 -2.47 -25.75
CA ILE A 82 -31.15 -3.47 -26.06
C ILE A 82 -31.83 -4.85 -26.00
N GLU A 83 -31.69 -5.66 -27.05
CA GLU A 83 -32.32 -6.99 -27.11
C GLU A 83 -31.42 -8.10 -26.53
N ASP A 84 -30.10 -7.91 -26.60
CA ASP A 84 -29.10 -8.85 -26.10
C ASP A 84 -29.00 -8.77 -24.57
N GLU A 85 -29.44 -9.84 -23.88
CA GLU A 85 -29.40 -9.94 -22.42
C GLU A 85 -27.97 -10.05 -21.86
N ASP A 86 -27.06 -10.75 -22.54
CA ASP A 86 -25.66 -10.86 -22.10
C ASP A 86 -24.96 -9.49 -22.14
N ALA A 87 -25.32 -8.68 -23.14
CA ALA A 87 -24.84 -7.30 -23.24
C ALA A 87 -25.38 -6.42 -22.11
N LYS A 88 -26.63 -6.61 -21.66
CA LYS A 88 -27.19 -5.89 -20.52
C LYS A 88 -26.46 -6.24 -19.23
N ASP A 89 -26.25 -7.53 -18.97
CA ASP A 89 -25.50 -8.02 -17.81
C ASP A 89 -24.09 -7.44 -17.77
N SER A 90 -23.41 -7.39 -18.93
CA SER A 90 -22.09 -6.77 -19.05
C SER A 90 -22.11 -5.27 -18.74
N ILE A 91 -23.12 -4.54 -19.21
CA ILE A 91 -23.28 -3.10 -18.95
C ILE A 91 -23.56 -2.84 -17.47
N TRP A 92 -24.50 -3.58 -16.85
CA TRP A 92 -24.81 -3.42 -15.43
C TRP A 92 -23.62 -3.79 -14.54
N THR A 93 -22.90 -4.86 -14.89
CA THR A 93 -21.69 -5.28 -14.18
C THR A 93 -20.62 -4.20 -14.27
N ALA A 94 -20.34 -3.68 -15.47
CA ALA A 94 -19.37 -2.62 -15.66
C ALA A 94 -19.79 -1.34 -14.92
N ALA A 95 -21.05 -0.89 -15.04
CA ALA A 95 -21.54 0.31 -14.38
C ALA A 95 -21.50 0.19 -12.84
N SER A 96 -21.85 -0.98 -12.31
CA SER A 96 -21.77 -1.27 -10.88
C SER A 96 -20.32 -1.26 -10.39
N ALA A 97 -19.39 -1.84 -11.16
CA ALA A 97 -17.96 -1.78 -10.84
C ALA A 97 -17.45 -0.33 -10.80
N ARG A 98 -17.77 0.48 -11.81
CA ARG A 98 -17.41 1.91 -11.88
C ARG A 98 -17.98 2.73 -10.72
N LEU A 99 -19.17 2.37 -10.26
CA LEU A 99 -19.84 3.03 -9.14
C LEU A 99 -19.18 2.63 -7.81
N SER A 100 -18.86 1.34 -7.63
CA SER A 100 -18.15 0.84 -6.46
C SER A 100 -16.72 1.38 -6.36
N GLU A 101 -16.01 1.52 -7.48
CA GLU A 101 -14.69 2.19 -7.55
C GLU A 101 -14.73 3.62 -6.97
N ARG A 102 -15.89 4.29 -7.03
CA ARG A 102 -16.11 5.66 -6.59
C ARG A 102 -16.80 5.80 -5.23
N ALA A 103 -17.26 4.69 -4.65
CA ALA A 103 -17.96 4.68 -3.36
C ALA A 103 -17.00 4.71 -2.15
N GLY A 104 -15.70 4.87 -2.40
CA GLY A 104 -14.65 4.92 -1.38
C GLY A 104 -14.18 3.55 -0.92
N ARG A 105 -13.13 3.54 -0.08
CA ARG A 105 -12.36 2.33 0.31
C ARG A 105 -13.20 1.17 0.88
N ASN A 106 -14.34 1.46 1.52
CA ASN A 106 -15.21 0.47 2.18
C ASN A 106 -16.15 -0.28 1.21
N ALA A 107 -16.32 0.19 -0.03
CA ALA A 107 -17.22 -0.40 -1.01
C ALA A 107 -16.49 -1.19 -2.11
N MET A 108 -15.15 -1.29 -2.04
CA MET A 108 -14.36 -1.95 -3.06
C MET A 108 -14.33 -3.48 -2.90
N PRO A 109 -14.46 -4.23 -4.01
CA PRO A 109 -14.30 -5.67 -4.00
C PRO A 109 -12.84 -6.05 -3.71
N ALA A 110 -12.63 -7.33 -3.40
CA ALA A 110 -11.30 -7.92 -3.32
C ALA A 110 -10.54 -7.66 -4.62
N MET A 111 -9.28 -7.26 -4.51
CA MET A 111 -8.44 -6.91 -5.67
C MET A 111 -7.00 -7.30 -5.43
N THR A 112 -6.23 -7.44 -6.52
CA THR A 112 -4.78 -7.57 -6.46
C THR A 112 -4.16 -6.26 -6.93
N ARG A 113 -3.30 -5.65 -6.11
CA ARG A 113 -2.61 -4.40 -6.42
C ARG A 113 -1.11 -4.64 -6.58
N THR A 114 -0.48 -3.88 -7.46
CA THR A 114 0.98 -3.95 -7.66
C THR A 114 1.63 -2.70 -7.11
N PHE A 115 2.58 -2.90 -6.21
CA PHE A 115 3.31 -1.85 -5.49
C PHE A 115 4.71 -1.75 -6.07
N VAL A 116 5.06 -0.58 -6.62
CA VAL A 116 6.39 -0.30 -7.16
C VAL A 116 7.28 0.18 -6.02
N ILE A 117 8.26 -0.65 -5.64
CA ILE A 117 9.20 -0.34 -4.56
C ILE A 117 10.41 0.43 -5.10
N ASN A 118 10.89 0.06 -6.28
CA ASN A 118 11.92 0.78 -7.04
C ASN A 118 11.88 0.31 -8.50
N ASP A 119 12.78 0.82 -9.33
CA ASP A 119 12.88 0.52 -10.77
C ASP A 119 13.01 -0.99 -11.09
N GLN A 120 13.45 -1.81 -10.13
CA GLN A 120 13.72 -3.24 -10.32
C GLN A 120 12.80 -4.16 -9.52
N LEU A 121 11.98 -3.61 -8.61
CA LEU A 121 11.16 -4.38 -7.69
C LEU A 121 9.73 -3.85 -7.66
N SER A 122 8.82 -4.71 -8.12
CA SER A 122 7.37 -4.53 -7.97
C SER A 122 6.78 -5.78 -7.33
N ILE A 123 5.87 -5.59 -6.37
CA ILE A 123 5.26 -6.66 -5.57
C ILE A 123 3.75 -6.62 -5.78
N SER A 124 3.14 -7.75 -6.13
CA SER A 124 1.68 -7.83 -6.28
C SER A 124 1.06 -8.47 -5.04
N LEU A 125 0.10 -7.80 -4.42
CA LEU A 125 -0.56 -8.27 -3.20
C LEU A 125 -2.07 -8.34 -3.41
N HIS A 126 -2.65 -9.45 -2.99
CA HIS A 126 -4.08 -9.61 -2.84
C HIS A 126 -4.57 -8.91 -1.57
N GLU A 127 -5.64 -8.14 -1.74
CA GLU A 127 -6.35 -7.45 -0.69
C GLU A 127 -7.84 -7.77 -0.78
N PRO A 128 -8.42 -8.46 0.21
CA PRO A 128 -9.85 -8.72 0.26
C PRO A 128 -10.66 -7.43 0.42
N SER A 129 -11.97 -7.53 0.22
CA SER A 129 -12.89 -6.41 0.41
C SER A 129 -12.78 -5.84 1.84
N LEU A 130 -12.81 -4.51 1.97
CA LEU A 130 -12.71 -3.85 3.27
C LEU A 130 -14.06 -3.91 4.01
N THR A 131 -14.22 -4.92 4.86
CA THR A 131 -15.25 -4.94 5.90
C THR A 131 -14.64 -4.45 7.22
N GLU A 132 -15.46 -4.07 8.21
CA GLU A 132 -14.97 -3.56 9.52
C GLU A 132 -13.91 -4.49 10.17
N ASP A 133 -13.99 -5.80 9.90
CA ASP A 133 -13.10 -6.83 10.44
C ASP A 133 -11.77 -7.02 9.66
N ASN A 134 -11.55 -6.31 8.54
CA ASN A 134 -10.46 -6.61 7.59
C ASN A 134 -9.38 -5.51 7.47
N LEU A 135 -9.25 -4.61 8.46
CA LEU A 135 -8.26 -3.50 8.41
C LEU A 135 -6.81 -3.99 8.21
N GLY A 136 -6.44 -5.12 8.82
CA GLY A 136 -5.12 -5.74 8.66
C GLY A 136 -4.87 -6.36 7.29
N LEU A 137 -5.89 -6.48 6.44
CA LEU A 137 -5.80 -7.08 5.10
C LEU A 137 -5.60 -6.04 3.99
N LYS A 138 -5.37 -4.78 4.36
CA LYS A 138 -5.08 -3.68 3.43
C LYS A 138 -3.64 -3.22 3.57
N THR A 139 -3.04 -2.86 2.44
CA THR A 139 -1.75 -2.17 2.42
C THR A 139 -1.96 -0.68 2.62
N TRP A 140 -1.17 -0.08 3.51
CA TRP A 140 -1.23 1.34 3.87
C TRP A 140 -0.03 2.09 3.31
N THR A 141 -0.15 3.41 3.13
CA THR A 141 0.94 4.25 2.59
C THR A 141 2.24 4.09 3.37
N SER A 142 2.16 3.95 4.71
CA SER A 142 3.30 3.69 5.59
C SER A 142 4.06 2.40 5.23
N SER A 143 3.37 1.36 4.77
CA SER A 143 4.00 0.11 4.34
C SER A 143 4.77 0.30 3.04
N LEU A 144 4.23 1.09 2.10
CA LEU A 144 4.91 1.36 0.84
C LEU A 144 6.13 2.25 1.04
N LEU A 145 5.96 3.36 1.75
CA LEU A 145 7.05 4.28 2.06
C LEU A 145 8.18 3.51 2.77
N LEU A 146 7.88 2.76 3.84
CA LEU A 146 8.89 1.93 4.50
C LEU A 146 9.53 0.92 3.55
N ALA A 147 8.77 0.28 2.65
CA ALA A 147 9.33 -0.64 1.66
C ALA A 147 10.31 0.04 0.69
N GLN A 148 9.98 1.25 0.21
CA GLN A 148 10.85 2.07 -0.66
C GLN A 148 12.12 2.51 0.09
N ARG A 149 12.01 2.74 1.39
CA ARG A 149 13.12 3.11 2.28
C ARG A 149 14.14 2.00 2.54
N LEU A 150 13.80 0.73 2.34
CA LEU A 150 14.62 -0.40 2.81
C LEU A 150 16.05 -0.40 2.25
N ALA A 151 16.24 0.06 1.01
CA ALA A 151 17.57 0.15 0.40
C ALA A 151 18.50 1.11 1.19
N GLU A 152 17.98 2.24 1.64
CA GLU A 152 18.72 3.19 2.47
C GLU A 152 18.89 2.67 3.89
N CYS A 153 17.87 2.03 4.46
CA CYS A 153 17.94 1.42 5.80
C CYS A 153 19.04 0.36 5.91
N ARG A 154 19.45 -0.25 4.79
CA ARG A 154 20.52 -1.26 4.75
C ARG A 154 21.84 -0.80 5.38
N GLN A 155 22.14 0.51 5.30
CA GLN A 155 23.36 1.09 5.87
C GLN A 155 23.43 1.00 7.41
N TYR A 156 22.28 0.86 8.08
CA TYR A 156 22.20 0.75 9.54
C TYR A 156 22.24 -0.70 10.04
N ILE A 157 22.18 -1.67 9.13
CA ILE A 157 22.12 -3.10 9.41
C ILE A 157 23.50 -3.70 9.09
N ARG A 158 24.01 -4.61 9.93
CA ARG A 158 25.30 -5.27 9.65
C ARG A 158 25.22 -6.17 8.43
N GLU A 159 26.36 -6.39 7.78
CA GLU A 159 26.42 -7.26 6.60
C GLU A 159 26.05 -8.72 6.90
N ASP A 160 26.40 -9.20 8.09
CA ASP A 160 26.16 -10.57 8.56
C ASP A 160 24.75 -10.82 9.12
N CYS A 161 23.86 -9.82 9.07
CA CYS A 161 22.46 -10.00 9.46
C CYS A 161 21.70 -10.78 8.37
N THR A 162 21.56 -12.09 8.58
CA THR A 162 20.91 -13.01 7.64
C THR A 162 19.43 -13.26 7.90
N ARG A 163 18.86 -12.63 8.94
CA ARG A 163 17.41 -12.74 9.22
C ARG A 163 16.79 -11.47 9.79
N ALA A 164 15.52 -11.25 9.45
CA ALA A 164 14.68 -10.19 10.00
C ALA A 164 13.30 -10.73 10.42
N LEU A 165 12.65 -10.03 11.33
CA LEU A 165 11.27 -10.27 11.76
C LEU A 165 10.43 -9.04 11.42
N GLU A 166 9.24 -9.23 10.86
CA GLU A 166 8.25 -8.17 10.74
C GLU A 166 7.08 -8.43 11.69
N LEU A 167 6.71 -7.42 12.47
CA LEU A 167 5.57 -7.43 13.39
C LEU A 167 4.41 -6.64 12.78
N GLY A 168 3.22 -7.25 12.72
CA GLY A 168 2.04 -6.62 12.12
C GLY A 168 2.21 -6.47 10.61
N SER A 169 2.50 -7.59 9.95
CA SER A 169 2.87 -7.62 8.52
C SER A 169 1.72 -7.27 7.58
N GLY A 170 0.48 -7.40 8.01
CA GLY A 170 -0.73 -7.19 7.22
C GLY A 170 -0.71 -8.00 5.92
N THR A 171 -0.55 -7.31 4.79
CA THR A 171 -0.44 -7.93 3.46
C THR A 171 0.94 -8.50 3.14
N GLY A 172 1.98 -8.12 3.90
CA GLY A 172 3.36 -8.60 3.78
C GLY A 172 4.29 -7.74 2.93
N LEU A 173 3.86 -6.53 2.51
CA LEU A 173 4.62 -5.69 1.58
C LEU A 173 6.07 -5.45 2.03
N VAL A 174 6.26 -5.00 3.28
CA VAL A 174 7.57 -4.57 3.77
C VAL A 174 8.52 -5.75 3.86
N GLY A 175 8.12 -6.88 4.46
CA GLY A 175 9.01 -8.01 4.65
C GLY A 175 9.28 -8.79 3.36
N ILE A 176 8.35 -8.81 2.39
CA ILE A 176 8.65 -9.30 1.03
C ILE A 176 9.71 -8.38 0.40
N ALA A 177 9.52 -7.06 0.47
CA ALA A 177 10.50 -6.11 -0.04
C ALA A 177 11.87 -6.25 0.64
N ALA A 178 11.90 -6.44 1.96
CA ALA A 178 13.12 -6.64 2.75
C ALA A 178 13.86 -7.92 2.34
N ALA A 179 13.14 -9.02 2.13
CA ALA A 179 13.74 -10.26 1.65
C ALA A 179 14.41 -10.08 0.28
N CYS A 180 13.75 -9.35 -0.63
CA CYS A 180 14.24 -9.07 -1.98
C CYS A 180 15.41 -8.08 -2.00
N ILE A 181 15.35 -6.99 -1.23
CA ILE A 181 16.34 -5.90 -1.24
C ILE A 181 17.58 -6.27 -0.43
N TRP A 182 17.40 -6.95 0.71
CA TRP A 182 18.51 -7.32 1.60
C TRP A 182 19.05 -8.72 1.36
N HIS A 183 18.44 -9.49 0.44
CA HIS A 183 18.81 -10.88 0.13
C HIS A 183 18.84 -11.75 1.39
N THR A 184 17.79 -11.67 2.20
CA THR A 184 17.78 -12.19 3.57
C THR A 184 16.55 -13.06 3.86
N HIS A 185 16.59 -13.75 5.00
CA HIS A 185 15.46 -14.55 5.48
C HIS A 185 14.52 -13.69 6.33
N VAL A 186 13.27 -13.51 5.93
CA VAL A 186 12.30 -12.70 6.69
C VAL A 186 11.19 -13.59 7.25
N LEU A 187 10.93 -13.45 8.54
CA LEU A 187 9.74 -14.01 9.17
C LEU A 187 8.69 -12.90 9.30
N LEU A 188 7.59 -13.04 8.57
CA LEU A 188 6.42 -12.19 8.68
C LEU A 188 5.49 -12.72 9.78
N THR A 189 4.96 -11.82 10.59
CA THR A 189 4.04 -12.17 11.67
C THR A 189 2.86 -11.22 11.78
N ASP A 190 1.71 -11.81 12.09
CA ASP A 190 0.45 -11.09 12.32
C ASP A 190 -0.52 -11.97 13.11
N LEU A 191 -1.75 -11.51 13.33
CA LEU A 191 -2.81 -12.26 14.00
C LEU A 191 -3.26 -13.48 13.16
N PRO A 192 -3.76 -14.56 13.79
CA PRO A 192 -4.17 -15.79 13.10
C PRO A 192 -5.14 -15.58 11.92
N GLU A 193 -6.02 -14.60 11.99
CA GLU A 193 -6.98 -14.23 10.95
C GLU A 193 -6.35 -13.55 9.74
N ILE A 194 -5.18 -12.92 9.89
CA ILE A 194 -4.44 -12.23 8.82
C ILE A 194 -3.51 -13.20 8.06
N VAL A 195 -2.97 -14.19 8.77
CA VAL A 195 -1.98 -15.14 8.24
C VAL A 195 -2.42 -15.88 6.96
N PRO A 196 -3.68 -16.31 6.76
CA PRO A 196 -4.09 -16.95 5.52
C PRO A 196 -3.89 -16.07 4.28
N ASN A 197 -4.29 -14.80 4.33
CA ASN A 197 -4.09 -13.86 3.22
C ASN A 197 -2.60 -13.56 3.02
N LEU A 198 -1.86 -13.40 4.12
CA LEU A 198 -0.41 -13.22 4.09
C LEU A 198 0.30 -14.38 3.38
N GLN A 199 -0.07 -15.63 3.68
CA GLN A 199 0.45 -16.83 3.02
C GLN A 199 0.09 -16.91 1.53
N GLN A 200 -1.12 -16.47 1.17
CA GLN A 200 -1.52 -16.33 -0.24
C GLN A 200 -0.61 -15.33 -0.97
N ASN A 201 -0.37 -14.15 -0.38
CA ASN A 201 0.53 -13.15 -0.95
C ASN A 201 1.97 -13.66 -1.08
N LEU A 202 2.46 -14.43 -0.09
CA LEU A 202 3.78 -15.08 -0.20
C LEU A 202 3.85 -16.06 -1.36
N SER A 203 2.82 -16.90 -1.51
CA SER A 203 2.76 -17.88 -2.60
C SER A 203 2.78 -17.20 -3.97
N GLN A 204 2.07 -16.07 -4.10
CA GLN A 204 2.05 -15.27 -5.33
C GLN A 204 3.41 -14.64 -5.68
N ASN A 205 4.23 -14.30 -4.68
CA ASN A 205 5.52 -13.64 -4.87
C ASN A 205 6.73 -14.58 -4.71
N GLN A 206 6.52 -15.90 -4.56
CA GLN A 206 7.58 -16.85 -4.24
C GLN A 206 8.69 -16.90 -5.30
N GLU A 207 8.34 -16.83 -6.58
CA GLU A 207 9.33 -16.83 -7.68
C GLU A 207 10.18 -15.55 -7.66
N LEU A 208 9.53 -14.39 -7.46
CA LEU A 208 10.21 -13.10 -7.33
C LEU A 208 11.20 -13.11 -6.17
N ILE A 209 10.75 -13.55 -5.00
CA ILE A 209 11.56 -13.64 -3.77
C ILE A 209 12.79 -14.54 -4.01
N SER A 210 12.58 -15.74 -4.56
CA SER A 210 13.67 -16.69 -4.83
C SER A 210 14.66 -16.16 -5.87
N ARG A 211 14.18 -15.49 -6.93
CA ARG A 211 15.02 -14.89 -7.97
C ARG A 211 15.93 -13.81 -7.41
N LEU A 212 15.48 -13.07 -6.41
CA LEU A 212 16.24 -12.03 -5.70
C LEU A 212 16.95 -12.57 -4.44
N HIS A 213 17.17 -13.88 -4.36
CA HIS A 213 17.93 -14.54 -3.29
C HIS A 213 17.39 -14.29 -1.86
N GLY A 214 16.12 -13.90 -1.72
CA GLY A 214 15.45 -13.80 -0.44
C GLY A 214 14.71 -15.09 -0.07
N THR A 215 14.26 -15.19 1.17
CA THR A 215 13.22 -16.16 1.53
C THR A 215 12.27 -15.56 2.54
N VAL A 216 10.99 -15.94 2.48
CA VAL A 216 9.99 -15.45 3.43
C VAL A 216 9.19 -16.60 4.00
N LYS A 217 8.86 -16.51 5.29
CA LYS A 217 7.90 -17.38 5.97
C LYS A 217 6.88 -16.51 6.71
N ALA A 218 5.69 -17.06 6.94
CA ALA A 218 4.67 -16.41 7.76
C ALA A 218 4.21 -17.33 8.90
N ARG A 219 3.98 -16.75 10.07
CA ARG A 219 3.32 -17.42 11.21
C ARG A 219 2.46 -16.44 11.99
N SER A 220 1.54 -16.95 12.80
CA SER A 220 0.82 -16.12 13.77
C SER A 220 1.76 -15.66 14.89
N LEU A 221 1.61 -14.43 15.34
CA LEU A 221 2.21 -13.88 16.57
C LEU A 221 1.24 -12.84 17.12
N ASP A 222 0.58 -13.14 18.23
CA ASP A 222 -0.23 -12.18 18.97
C ASP A 222 0.65 -11.45 19.99
N TRP A 223 0.67 -10.12 19.95
CA TRP A 223 1.47 -9.32 20.88
C TRP A 223 1.00 -9.47 22.33
N ASN A 224 -0.27 -9.84 22.56
CA ASN A 224 -0.81 -10.13 23.89
C ASN A 224 -0.43 -11.53 24.40
N ASP A 225 -0.02 -12.45 23.53
CA ASP A 225 0.43 -13.77 23.96
C ASP A 225 1.87 -13.70 24.47
N GLU A 226 2.02 -13.50 25.78
CA GLU A 226 3.33 -13.46 26.46
C GLU A 226 4.05 -14.82 26.47
N THR A 227 3.38 -15.92 26.10
CA THR A 227 3.97 -17.26 26.07
C THR A 227 4.75 -17.54 24.77
N ASP A 228 4.51 -16.76 23.71
CA ASP A 228 5.27 -16.80 22.47
C ASP A 228 6.65 -16.13 22.68
N LEU A 229 7.64 -16.96 22.99
CA LEU A 229 9.00 -16.57 23.36
C LEU A 229 10.02 -17.31 22.50
N PRO A 230 11.17 -16.68 22.17
CA PRO A 230 12.29 -17.39 21.55
C PRO A 230 12.78 -18.49 22.51
N ALA A 231 12.97 -19.71 22.02
CA ALA A 231 13.44 -20.82 22.87
C ALA A 231 14.90 -20.62 23.30
N HIS A 232 15.68 -19.92 22.47
CA HIS A 232 17.09 -19.62 22.69
C HIS A 232 17.44 -18.18 22.27
N GLU A 233 18.47 -17.58 22.85
CA GLU A 233 18.97 -16.26 22.44
C GLU A 233 19.36 -16.22 20.95
N SER A 234 19.82 -17.36 20.42
CA SER A 234 20.12 -17.54 19.00
C SER A 234 18.88 -17.55 18.09
N GLU A 235 17.66 -17.42 18.62
CA GLU A 235 16.42 -17.24 17.84
C GLU A 235 15.97 -15.77 17.76
N LYS A 236 16.60 -14.87 18.52
CA LYS A 236 16.29 -13.44 18.52
C LYS A 236 16.86 -12.67 17.32
N TYR A 237 16.14 -11.69 16.84
CA TYR A 237 16.45 -11.02 15.58
C TYR A 237 17.39 -9.82 15.77
N MET A 238 18.35 -9.67 14.84
CA MET A 238 19.14 -8.44 14.70
C MET A 238 18.32 -7.31 14.10
N VAL A 239 17.28 -7.62 13.32
CA VAL A 239 16.43 -6.63 12.66
C VAL A 239 14.97 -6.97 12.90
N ILE A 240 14.22 -6.01 13.44
CA ILE A 240 12.76 -6.05 13.53
C ILE A 240 12.17 -4.88 12.74
N LEU A 241 11.14 -5.15 11.95
CA LEU A 241 10.40 -4.20 11.13
C LEU A 241 8.96 -4.08 11.64
N ALA A 242 8.36 -2.90 11.53
CA ALA A 242 6.91 -2.71 11.67
C ALA A 242 6.45 -1.47 10.88
N ALA A 243 5.36 -1.59 10.12
CA ALA A 243 4.75 -0.48 9.40
C ALA A 243 3.29 -0.30 9.80
N ASP A 244 2.92 0.93 10.18
CA ASP A 244 1.59 1.29 10.68
C ASP A 244 1.05 0.43 11.85
N PRO A 245 1.86 0.01 12.85
CA PRO A 245 1.40 -0.94 13.87
C PRO A 245 0.42 -0.37 14.92
N ILE A 246 0.14 0.94 14.92
CA ILE A 246 -0.53 1.63 16.05
C ILE A 246 -1.85 2.26 15.62
N TYR A 247 -2.94 1.69 16.14
CA TYR A 247 -4.31 2.21 15.95
C TYR A 247 -5.17 2.10 17.23
N SER A 248 -4.59 1.63 18.34
CA SER A 248 -5.20 1.55 19.66
C SER A 248 -4.21 2.05 20.73
N PRO A 249 -4.69 2.66 21.84
CA PRO A 249 -3.82 3.14 22.93
C PRO A 249 -2.94 2.08 23.59
N GLU A 250 -3.27 0.78 23.47
CA GLU A 250 -2.47 -0.29 24.05
C GLU A 250 -1.28 -0.73 23.16
N HIS A 251 -1.34 -0.43 21.86
CA HIS A 251 -0.36 -0.90 20.88
C HIS A 251 1.06 -0.43 21.14
N PRO A 252 1.33 0.82 21.56
CA PRO A 252 2.67 1.24 21.92
C PRO A 252 3.33 0.31 22.94
N ARG A 253 2.62 -0.04 24.01
CA ARG A 253 3.11 -0.93 25.08
C ARG A 253 3.34 -2.35 24.55
N LEU A 254 2.35 -2.90 23.84
CA LEU A 254 2.38 -4.28 23.34
C LEU A 254 3.47 -4.51 22.28
N LEU A 255 3.62 -3.55 21.37
CA LEU A 255 4.65 -3.57 20.35
C LEU A 255 6.05 -3.55 20.99
N VAL A 256 6.31 -2.62 21.91
CA VAL A 256 7.61 -2.52 22.57
C VAL A 256 7.91 -3.76 23.41
N ALA A 257 6.92 -4.30 24.12
CA ALA A 257 7.08 -5.56 24.85
C ALA A 257 7.47 -6.72 23.90
N THR A 258 6.82 -6.81 22.75
CA THR A 258 7.12 -7.82 21.71
C THR A 258 8.51 -7.62 21.09
N VAL A 259 8.89 -6.37 20.77
CA VAL A 259 10.24 -6.05 20.30
C VAL A 259 11.28 -6.48 21.33
N ARG A 260 11.11 -6.19 22.63
CA ARG A 260 12.05 -6.64 23.69
C ARG A 260 12.19 -8.16 23.77
N ARG A 261 11.10 -8.90 23.59
CA ARG A 261 11.09 -10.37 23.62
C ARG A 261 11.89 -10.96 22.46
N TRP A 262 11.73 -10.38 21.27
CA TRP A 262 12.24 -10.96 20.03
C TRP A 262 13.52 -10.33 19.50
N ILE A 263 13.90 -9.13 19.95
CA ILE A 263 15.13 -8.49 19.51
C ILE A 263 16.32 -9.02 20.30
N SER A 264 17.42 -9.27 19.60
CA SER A 264 18.66 -9.61 20.26
C SER A 264 19.24 -8.36 20.92
N TRP A 265 19.68 -8.49 22.16
CA TRP A 265 20.25 -7.40 22.97
C TRP A 265 21.71 -7.13 22.60
N ASP A 266 21.90 -6.75 21.34
CA ASP A 266 23.18 -6.39 20.74
C ASP A 266 23.13 -4.92 20.27
N GLN A 267 24.23 -4.19 20.42
CA GLN A 267 24.33 -2.76 20.05
C GLN A 267 24.10 -2.50 18.55
N TYR A 268 24.25 -3.53 17.71
CA TYR A 268 24.03 -3.50 16.28
C TYR A 268 22.63 -3.96 15.86
N ALA A 269 21.81 -4.47 16.78
CA ALA A 269 20.43 -4.77 16.47
C ALA A 269 19.63 -3.49 16.20
N ARG A 270 18.64 -3.59 15.31
CA ARG A 270 17.80 -2.48 14.83
C ARG A 270 16.33 -2.84 14.93
N PHE A 271 15.56 -1.95 15.51
CA PHE A 271 14.10 -1.90 15.33
C PHE A 271 13.78 -0.72 14.41
N ILE A 272 13.18 -1.00 13.26
CA ILE A 272 12.83 -0.03 12.24
C ILE A 272 11.30 0.05 12.19
N VAL A 273 10.76 1.24 12.42
CA VAL A 273 9.32 1.45 12.49
C VAL A 273 8.89 2.68 11.70
N GLU A 274 7.76 2.58 11.02
CA GLU A 274 7.12 3.69 10.32
C GLU A 274 5.64 3.83 10.70
N LEU A 275 5.20 5.07 10.93
CA LEU A 275 3.83 5.41 11.34
C LEU A 275 3.34 6.68 10.64
N PRO A 276 2.05 6.76 10.30
CA PRO A 276 1.49 7.97 9.73
C PRO A 276 1.41 9.10 10.76
N LEU A 277 1.74 10.32 10.34
CA LEU A 277 1.62 11.55 11.11
C LEU A 277 0.18 12.08 11.01
N ARG A 278 -0.71 11.48 11.80
CA ARG A 278 -2.09 11.93 11.99
C ARG A 278 -2.23 12.55 13.38
N GLU A 279 -2.90 13.70 13.49
CA GLU A 279 -3.13 14.39 14.79
C GLU A 279 -3.79 13.46 15.81
N ARG A 280 -4.78 12.67 15.39
CA ARG A 280 -5.51 11.74 16.26
C ARG A 280 -4.62 10.72 16.98
N TYR A 281 -3.47 10.38 16.41
CA TYR A 281 -2.56 9.36 16.94
C TYR A 281 -1.25 9.94 17.50
N GLU A 282 -1.22 11.25 17.79
CA GLU A 282 -0.04 11.90 18.36
C GLU A 282 0.31 11.38 19.75
N GLY A 283 -0.70 11.14 20.60
CA GLY A 283 -0.51 10.56 21.92
C GLY A 283 0.18 9.20 21.86
N GLU A 284 -0.34 8.30 21.04
CA GLU A 284 0.17 6.94 20.91
C GLU A 284 1.58 6.90 20.29
N ARG A 285 1.91 7.83 19.39
CA ARG A 285 3.30 7.99 18.89
C ARG A 285 4.25 8.44 19.98
N ASN A 286 3.83 9.37 20.84
CA ASN A 286 4.63 9.81 21.97
C ASN A 286 4.81 8.69 23.00
N ASP A 287 3.76 7.90 23.25
CA ASP A 287 3.80 6.73 24.13
C ASP A 287 4.75 5.65 23.57
N LEU A 288 4.79 5.44 22.25
CA LEU A 288 5.75 4.52 21.64
C LEU A 288 7.19 4.97 21.94
N ARG A 289 7.49 6.26 21.76
CA ARG A 289 8.83 6.82 22.05
C ARG A 289 9.18 6.69 23.53
N ALA A 290 8.23 6.97 24.42
CA ALA A 290 8.41 6.84 25.86
C ALA A 290 8.72 5.39 26.23
N HIS A 291 7.88 4.45 25.78
CA HIS A 291 8.06 3.04 26.06
C HIS A 291 9.37 2.50 25.49
N LEU A 292 9.78 2.85 24.27
CA LEU A 292 11.09 2.44 23.73
C LEU A 292 12.23 2.90 24.66
N ARG A 293 12.23 4.15 25.11
CA ARG A 293 13.28 4.68 26.00
C ARG A 293 13.28 4.03 27.38
N GLU A 294 12.11 3.93 28.01
CA GLU A 294 11.93 3.26 29.31
C GLU A 294 12.37 1.80 29.27
N ASN A 295 12.27 1.18 28.09
CA ASN A 295 12.67 -0.18 27.83
C ASN A 295 14.05 -0.30 27.17
N GLY A 296 14.95 0.64 27.43
CA GLY A 296 16.37 0.49 27.09
C GLY A 296 16.66 0.51 25.59
N PHE A 297 15.84 1.20 24.79
CA PHE A 297 16.16 1.48 23.38
C PHE A 297 16.61 2.93 23.20
N GLY A 298 17.69 3.11 22.44
CA GLY A 298 18.19 4.40 22.01
C GLY A 298 17.82 4.69 20.55
N LEU A 299 17.46 5.93 20.26
CA LEU A 299 17.21 6.39 18.90
C LEU A 299 18.52 6.46 18.11
N VAL A 300 18.53 5.90 16.91
CA VAL A 300 19.65 5.95 15.96
C VAL A 300 19.45 7.07 14.95
N VAL A 301 18.28 7.10 14.31
CA VAL A 301 17.89 8.10 13.31
C VAL A 301 16.37 8.15 13.22
N GLU A 302 15.84 9.30 12.84
CA GLU A 302 14.45 9.49 12.47
C GLU A 302 14.33 10.58 11.41
N ASP A 303 13.29 10.48 10.58
CA ASP A 303 12.88 11.54 9.66
C ASP A 303 11.41 11.35 9.28
N THR A 304 10.96 12.11 8.29
CA THR A 304 9.61 12.00 7.73
C THR A 304 9.64 11.83 6.23
N ASP A 305 8.79 10.93 5.73
CA ASP A 305 8.53 10.79 4.31
C ASP A 305 7.11 11.23 3.99
N THR A 306 6.88 11.58 2.73
CA THR A 306 5.57 11.98 2.23
C THR A 306 5.19 11.10 1.07
N GLY A 307 4.07 10.40 1.22
CA GLY A 307 3.46 9.60 0.19
C GLY A 307 2.04 10.08 -0.09
N TYR A 308 1.35 9.33 -0.91
CA TYR A 308 -0.04 9.58 -1.24
C TYR A 308 -0.86 8.34 -0.89
N ASP A 309 -2.04 8.54 -0.31
CA ASP A 309 -3.03 7.48 -0.25
C ASP A 309 -3.72 7.36 -1.61
N ASP A 310 -4.20 6.17 -1.90
CA ASP A 310 -4.90 5.84 -3.14
C ASP A 310 -6.29 6.49 -3.24
N TRP A 311 -6.70 7.19 -2.18
CA TRP A 311 -8.02 7.78 -2.04
C TRP A 311 -7.96 9.28 -2.19
N GLN A 312 -8.87 9.80 -3.00
CA GLN A 312 -8.98 11.23 -3.25
C GLN A 312 -9.35 11.96 -1.96
N SER A 313 -8.72 13.11 -1.73
CA SER A 313 -9.25 14.16 -0.88
C SER A 313 -10.64 14.58 -1.37
N ARG A 314 -11.41 15.28 -0.53
CA ARG A 314 -12.75 15.80 -0.88
C ARG A 314 -12.77 16.63 -2.18
N ASP A 315 -11.60 17.11 -2.59
CA ASP A 315 -11.40 17.97 -3.76
C ASP A 315 -10.89 17.19 -5.01
N GLY A 316 -10.86 15.85 -4.98
CA GLY A 316 -10.46 15.00 -6.12
C GLY A 316 -8.96 14.79 -6.30
N GLY A 317 -8.10 15.49 -5.54
CA GLY A 317 -6.65 15.28 -5.52
C GLY A 317 -6.20 14.10 -4.66
N LEU A 318 -5.00 13.55 -4.88
CA LEU A 318 -4.43 12.51 -4.02
C LEU A 318 -4.32 12.99 -2.56
N ALA A 319 -4.78 12.19 -1.60
CA ALA A 319 -4.61 12.52 -0.19
C ALA A 319 -3.16 12.32 0.24
N GLU A 320 -2.45 13.42 0.48
CA GLU A 320 -1.08 13.37 1.00
C GLU A 320 -1.06 12.72 2.39
N VAL A 321 -0.15 11.77 2.58
CA VAL A 321 0.09 11.11 3.86
C VAL A 321 1.55 11.30 4.21
N LYS A 322 1.80 12.10 5.25
CA LYS A 322 3.12 12.22 5.85
C LYS A 322 3.31 11.11 6.87
N CYS A 323 4.44 10.41 6.81
CA CYS A 323 4.81 9.36 7.74
C CYS A 323 6.09 9.75 8.49
N TRP A 324 6.18 9.34 9.74
CA TRP A 324 7.39 9.38 10.55
C TRP A 324 7.99 7.98 10.59
N TRP A 325 9.27 7.88 10.23
CA TRP A 325 10.03 6.65 10.36
C TRP A 325 11.18 6.84 11.34
N SER A 326 11.58 5.77 12.00
CA SER A 326 12.70 5.80 12.93
C SER A 326 13.39 4.45 13.06
N ILE A 327 14.65 4.50 13.46
CA ILE A 327 15.48 3.35 13.75
C ILE A 327 15.96 3.44 15.19
N TRP A 328 15.76 2.37 15.95
CA TRP A 328 16.12 2.24 17.34
C TRP A 328 17.09 1.08 17.54
N LYS A 329 17.92 1.15 18.58
CA LYS A 329 18.85 0.08 18.97
C LYS A 329 18.73 -0.25 20.45
N PRO A 330 18.98 -1.50 20.88
CA PRO A 330 19.18 -1.81 22.29
C PRO A 330 20.35 -1.02 22.88
N LEU A 331 20.18 -0.53 24.10
CA LEU A 331 21.24 0.00 24.94
C LEU A 331 21.78 -1.14 25.80
N VAL A 332 22.82 -1.78 25.30
CA VAL A 332 23.61 -2.77 26.05
C VAL A 332 24.53 -1.96 26.96
N ASP A 333 24.59 -2.29 28.26
CA ASP A 333 25.33 -1.61 29.35
C ASP A 333 24.55 -0.62 30.25
N LEU A 334 23.23 -0.77 30.41
CA LEU A 334 22.46 -0.09 31.48
C LEU A 334 22.32 -0.94 32.74
#